data_AF-A0A412E430-F1
#
_entry.id   AF-A0A412E430-F1
#
_cell.length_a   1.000
_cell.length_b   1.000
_cell.length_c   1.000
_cell.angle_alpha   90.00
_cell.angle_beta   90.00
_cell.angle_gamma   90.00
#
_symmetry.space_group_name_H-M   'P 1'
#
loop_
_entity.id
_entity.type
_entity.pdbx_description
1 polymer ?
#
loop_
_entity_poly.entity_id
_entity_poly.type
_entity_poly.pdbx_seq_one_letter_code
_entity_poly.pdbx_strand_id
1 'polypeptide(L)'
;MHLPNIGQQTEQDLLSMGYTSLDSLKGKSADDLYKQECEMKGCTVDRCQLYVYRALTYYIDSDNPNKKKSKWWYWKDDYYNPSPCGAKCIDCLSFPNECKGCKKIKGKVFWLQYTGDDICPIWKCCKDQKRNNCGGCPRFPCSHFVNDSSISKEKNEKNLKKMIDNLSEFNQ
;
A
#
# COMPACT_ATOMS: atom_id res chain seq x y z
N MET A 1 -19.44 17.70 9.19
CA MET A 1 -18.98 16.30 9.19
C MET A 1 -17.77 16.23 10.12
N HIS A 2 -17.77 15.39 11.15
CA HIS A 2 -16.59 15.20 12.00
C HIS A 2 -15.98 13.83 11.70
N LEU A 3 -14.71 13.80 11.31
CA LEU A 3 -13.99 12.59 10.89
C LEU A 3 -12.90 12.24 11.90
N PRO A 4 -12.88 11.02 12.45
CA PRO A 4 -11.89 10.65 13.45
C PRO A 4 -10.48 10.65 12.84
N ASN A 5 -9.55 11.34 13.49
CA ASN A 5 -8.13 11.49 13.09
C ASN A 5 -7.89 12.28 11.80
N ILE A 6 -8.85 13.10 11.38
CA ILE A 6 -8.72 14.04 10.26
C ILE A 6 -8.68 15.47 10.82
N GLY A 7 -7.85 16.33 10.22
CA GLY A 7 -7.75 17.73 10.63
C GLY A 7 -8.91 18.56 10.10
N GLN A 8 -9.25 19.64 10.82
CA GLN A 8 -10.34 20.57 10.44
C GLN A 8 -10.21 21.08 9.00
N GLN A 9 -8.98 21.35 8.54
CA GLN A 9 -8.76 21.81 7.17
C GLN A 9 -9.20 20.76 6.13
N THR A 10 -8.82 19.50 6.31
CA THR A 10 -9.23 18.42 5.41
C THR A 10 -10.75 18.22 5.42
N GLU A 11 -11.42 18.38 6.57
CA GLU A 11 -12.89 18.34 6.64
C GLU A 11 -13.53 19.48 5.82
N GLN A 12 -13.00 20.69 5.90
CA GLN A 12 -13.47 21.84 5.12
C GLN A 12 -13.21 21.66 3.62
N ASP A 13 -12.06 21.11 3.24
CA ASP A 13 -11.73 20.81 1.86
C ASP A 13 -12.70 19.76 1.27
N LEU A 14 -13.02 18.70 2.02
CA LEU A 14 -14.02 17.70 1.64
C LEU A 14 -15.41 18.33 1.44
N LEU A 15 -15.84 19.20 2.35
CA LEU A 15 -17.10 19.93 2.22
C LEU A 15 -17.13 20.82 0.97
N SER A 16 -16.01 21.51 0.68
CA SER A 16 -15.86 22.38 -0.49
C SER A 16 -15.88 21.60 -1.80
N MET A 17 -15.39 20.35 -1.77
CA MET A 17 -15.49 19.40 -2.88
C MET A 17 -16.88 18.75 -3.02
N GLY A 18 -17.83 19.05 -2.12
CA GLY A 18 -19.20 18.55 -2.15
C GLY A 18 -19.47 17.30 -1.30
N TYR A 19 -18.49 16.82 -0.53
CA TYR A 19 -18.64 15.66 0.36
C TYR A 19 -19.15 16.09 1.74
N THR A 20 -20.46 15.98 1.93
CA THR A 20 -21.15 16.49 3.13
C THR A 20 -21.42 15.44 4.21
N SER A 21 -21.19 14.16 3.92
CA SER A 21 -21.42 13.04 4.83
C SER A 21 -20.41 11.91 4.63
N LEU A 22 -20.30 11.02 5.63
CA LEU A 22 -19.52 9.78 5.51
C LEU A 22 -20.00 8.91 4.34
N ASP A 23 -21.31 8.82 4.14
CA ASP A 23 -21.89 8.04 3.05
C ASP A 23 -21.50 8.58 1.67
N SER A 24 -21.35 9.90 1.52
CA SER A 24 -20.91 10.53 0.26
C SER A 24 -19.47 10.15 -0.14
N LEU A 25 -18.67 9.70 0.83
CA LEU A 25 -17.28 9.29 0.67
C LEU A 25 -17.13 7.78 0.48
N LYS A 26 -18.18 6.99 0.72
CA LYS A 26 -18.11 5.52 0.64
C LYS A 26 -17.77 5.06 -0.78
N GLY A 27 -16.77 4.19 -0.89
CA GLY A 27 -16.28 3.66 -2.17
C GLY A 27 -15.52 4.68 -3.04
N LYS A 28 -15.19 5.87 -2.53
CA LYS A 28 -14.35 6.82 -3.26
C LYS A 28 -12.88 6.41 -3.18
N SER A 29 -12.16 6.58 -4.30
CA SER A 29 -10.71 6.39 -4.32
C SER A 29 -10.00 7.56 -3.63
N ALA A 30 -8.96 7.26 -2.87
CA ALA A 30 -8.12 8.28 -2.25
C ALA A 30 -7.39 9.13 -3.30
N ASP A 31 -6.99 8.52 -4.43
CA ASP A 31 -6.33 9.21 -5.54
C ASP A 31 -7.30 10.17 -6.26
N ASP A 32 -8.58 9.79 -6.39
CA ASP A 32 -9.60 10.67 -6.97
C ASP A 32 -9.90 11.86 -6.06
N LEU A 33 -10.05 11.63 -4.74
CA LEU A 33 -10.24 12.71 -3.77
C LEU A 33 -9.06 13.70 -3.79
N TYR A 34 -7.84 13.17 -3.81
CA TYR A 34 -6.63 13.99 -3.88
C TYR A 34 -6.54 14.79 -5.18
N LYS A 35 -6.87 14.16 -6.32
CA LYS A 35 -6.89 14.82 -7.63
C LYS A 35 -7.92 15.95 -7.65
N GLN A 36 -9.14 15.69 -7.18
CA GLN A 36 -10.20 16.69 -7.11
C GLN A 36 -9.80 17.87 -6.20
N GLU A 37 -9.13 17.62 -5.08
CA GLU A 37 -8.66 18.69 -4.21
C GLU A 37 -7.59 19.55 -4.89
N CYS A 38 -6.64 18.92 -5.59
CA CYS A 38 -5.63 19.63 -6.37
C CYS A 38 -6.25 20.50 -7.47
N GLU A 39 -7.26 19.97 -8.17
CA GLU A 39 -8.02 20.71 -9.19
C GLU A 39 -8.77 21.91 -8.59
N MET A 40 -9.47 21.69 -7.47
CA MET A 40 -10.18 22.74 -6.74
C MET A 40 -9.24 23.85 -6.24
N LYS A 41 -8.05 23.49 -5.75
CA LYS A 41 -7.05 24.44 -5.23
C LYS A 41 -6.17 25.07 -6.32
N GLY A 42 -6.23 24.56 -7.55
CA GLY A 42 -5.40 25.02 -8.66
C GLY A 42 -3.90 24.75 -8.47
N CYS A 43 -3.52 23.82 -7.59
CA CYS A 43 -2.13 23.48 -7.30
C CYS A 43 -1.98 22.00 -6.91
N THR A 44 -0.76 21.49 -6.97
CA THR A 44 -0.46 20.17 -6.39
C THR A 44 -0.34 20.32 -4.87
N VAL A 45 -1.30 19.78 -4.14
CA VAL A 45 -1.28 19.73 -2.67
C VAL A 45 -0.12 18.84 -2.19
N ASP A 46 0.34 19.02 -0.96
CA ASP A 46 1.36 18.13 -0.40
C ASP A 46 0.86 16.67 -0.36
N ARG A 47 1.79 15.75 -0.64
CA ARG A 47 1.49 14.32 -0.76
C ARG A 47 1.02 13.69 0.56
N CYS A 48 1.26 14.32 1.71
CA CYS A 48 0.69 13.88 2.99
C CYS A 48 -0.84 13.85 2.98
N GLN A 49 -1.47 14.73 2.19
CA GLN A 49 -2.93 14.80 2.05
C GLN A 49 -3.49 13.55 1.36
N LEU A 50 -2.82 13.02 0.34
CA LEU A 50 -3.18 11.73 -0.26
C LEU A 50 -3.15 10.60 0.78
N TYR A 51 -2.19 10.62 1.70
CA TYR A 51 -2.09 9.61 2.75
C TYR A 51 -3.21 9.75 3.79
N VAL A 52 -3.66 10.98 4.05
CA VAL A 52 -4.87 11.24 4.85
C VAL A 52 -6.09 10.64 4.16
N TYR A 53 -6.26 10.84 2.85
CA TYR A 53 -7.37 10.23 2.10
C TYR A 53 -7.31 8.71 2.06
N ARG A 54 -6.12 8.10 1.93
CA ARG A 54 -5.98 6.63 2.01
C ARG A 54 -6.40 6.09 3.38
N ALA A 55 -6.07 6.79 4.46
CA ALA A 55 -6.50 6.42 5.81
C ALA A 55 -8.02 6.57 5.98
N LEU A 56 -8.58 7.65 5.42
CA LEU A 56 -10.00 7.96 5.46
C LEU A 56 -10.83 6.91 4.71
N THR A 57 -10.52 6.63 3.45
CA THR A 57 -11.27 5.68 2.64
C THR A 57 -11.17 4.27 3.22
N TYR A 58 -9.99 3.86 3.70
CA TYR A 58 -9.85 2.61 4.45
C TYR A 58 -10.78 2.54 5.67
N TYR A 59 -10.86 3.61 6.45
CA TYR A 59 -11.70 3.66 7.64
C TYR A 59 -13.19 3.57 7.29
N ILE A 60 -13.62 4.28 6.26
CA ILE A 60 -15.02 4.34 5.81
C ILE A 60 -15.47 3.01 5.20
N ASP A 61 -14.61 2.39 4.39
CA ASP A 61 -14.95 1.17 3.65
C ASP A 61 -14.74 -0.12 4.47
N SER A 62 -14.23 -0.01 5.69
CA SER A 62 -14.02 -1.15 6.59
C SER A 62 -15.14 -1.27 7.63
N ASP A 63 -15.72 -2.46 7.77
CA ASP A 63 -16.71 -2.74 8.83
C ASP A 63 -16.11 -2.66 10.24
N ASN A 64 -14.84 -3.07 10.40
CA ASN A 64 -14.11 -3.04 11.66
C ASN A 64 -12.66 -2.58 11.45
N PRO A 65 -12.41 -1.26 11.29
CA PRO A 65 -11.10 -0.73 10.94
C PRO A 65 -10.09 -0.91 12.08
N ASN A 66 -8.88 -1.33 11.74
CA ASN A 66 -7.80 -1.42 12.71
C ASN A 66 -7.33 -0.01 13.10
N LYS A 67 -7.49 0.36 14.38
CA LYS A 67 -7.09 1.67 14.94
C LYS A 67 -5.63 2.04 14.65
N LYS A 68 -4.71 1.07 14.52
CA LYS A 68 -3.31 1.35 14.17
C LYS A 68 -3.18 1.87 12.74
N LYS A 69 -4.06 1.46 11.83
CA LYS A 69 -4.13 1.93 10.44
C LYS A 69 -4.87 3.26 10.30
N SER A 70 -5.48 3.80 11.35
CA SER A 70 -6.15 5.13 11.29
C SER A 70 -5.16 6.30 11.18
N LYS A 71 -3.86 6.05 11.32
CA LYS A 71 -2.81 7.06 11.24
C LYS A 71 -2.37 7.25 9.78
N TRP A 72 -2.46 8.47 9.24
CA TRP A 72 -2.12 8.76 7.84
C TRP A 72 -0.72 8.27 7.44
N TRP A 73 0.28 8.37 8.33
CA TRP A 73 1.65 7.96 8.02
C TRP A 73 1.83 6.44 7.84
N TYR A 74 0.81 5.64 8.17
CA TYR A 74 0.75 4.22 7.82
C TYR A 74 0.58 4.01 6.30
N TRP A 75 0.00 4.99 5.61
CA TRP A 75 -0.42 4.92 4.20
C TRP A 75 0.53 5.60 3.21
N LYS A 76 1.74 5.93 3.65
CA LYS A 76 2.78 6.48 2.78
C LYS A 76 3.08 5.53 1.62
N ASP A 77 3.54 6.06 0.49
CA ASP A 77 3.87 5.27 -0.70
C ASP A 77 4.91 4.19 -0.46
N ASP A 78 5.75 4.35 0.56
CA ASP A 78 6.72 3.33 0.93
C ASP A 78 6.09 2.01 1.39
N TYR A 79 4.85 2.07 1.86
CA TYR A 79 4.12 0.96 2.45
C TYR A 79 2.86 0.61 1.65
N TYR A 80 2.20 1.61 1.07
CA TYR A 80 1.02 1.47 0.23
C TYR A 80 1.36 0.89 -1.14
N ASN A 81 2.42 1.40 -1.79
CA ASN A 81 2.83 0.89 -3.08
C ASN A 81 3.45 -0.49 -2.90
N PRO A 82 3.27 -1.41 -3.86
CA PRO A 82 3.82 -2.75 -3.77
C PRO A 82 5.34 -2.72 -3.63
N SER A 83 5.84 -3.63 -2.81
CA SER A 83 7.25 -4.04 -2.80
C SER A 83 7.62 -4.68 -4.14
N PRO A 84 8.91 -4.95 -4.43
CA PRO A 84 9.29 -5.53 -5.72
C PRO A 84 8.56 -6.83 -6.09
N CYS A 85 8.18 -7.64 -5.08
CA CYS A 85 7.40 -8.86 -5.27
C CYS A 85 5.88 -8.65 -5.41
N GLY A 86 5.35 -7.43 -5.27
CA GLY A 86 3.90 -7.17 -5.29
C GLY A 86 3.24 -7.15 -3.90
N ALA A 87 3.95 -7.52 -2.83
CA ALA A 87 3.41 -7.42 -1.47
C ALA A 87 3.34 -5.95 -1.00
N LYS A 88 2.17 -5.52 -0.51
CA LYS A 88 1.97 -4.20 0.11
C LYS A 88 2.24 -4.32 1.62
N CYS A 89 3.11 -3.47 2.17
CA CYS A 89 3.45 -3.55 3.60
C CYS A 89 2.25 -3.24 4.50
N ILE A 90 1.31 -2.41 4.02
CA ILE A 90 0.06 -2.12 4.72
C ILE A 90 -0.81 -3.36 4.97
N ASP A 91 -0.57 -4.47 4.26
CA ASP A 91 -1.29 -5.74 4.41
C ASP A 91 -0.46 -6.80 5.14
N CYS A 92 0.79 -6.50 5.50
CA CYS A 92 1.71 -7.44 6.12
C CYS A 92 1.56 -7.45 7.64
N LEU A 93 1.37 -8.63 8.23
CA LEU A 93 1.20 -8.79 9.69
C LEU A 93 2.44 -8.34 10.49
N SER A 94 3.63 -8.53 9.95
CA SER A 94 4.88 -8.10 10.61
C SER A 94 5.11 -6.58 10.53
N PHE A 95 4.43 -5.86 9.62
CA PHE A 95 4.56 -4.41 9.51
C PHE A 95 3.58 -3.67 10.44
N PRO A 96 4.01 -2.63 11.19
CA PRO A 96 5.33 -2.00 11.23
C PRO A 96 6.19 -2.43 12.43
N ASN A 97 5.71 -3.39 13.24
CA ASN A 97 6.29 -3.70 14.54
C ASN A 97 7.58 -4.52 14.37
N GLU A 98 7.47 -5.73 13.84
CA GLU A 98 8.57 -6.67 13.59
C GLU A 98 9.37 -6.28 12.32
N CYS A 99 8.71 -5.67 11.35
CA CYS A 99 9.29 -5.26 10.07
C CYS A 99 9.03 -3.78 9.80
N LYS A 100 10.03 -3.04 9.31
CA LYS A 100 9.92 -1.61 9.00
C LYS A 100 9.53 -1.31 7.55
N GLY A 101 9.16 -2.33 6.78
CA GLY A 101 8.76 -2.25 5.38
C GLY A 101 9.92 -2.49 4.42
N CYS A 102 9.65 -3.20 3.32
CA CYS A 102 10.67 -3.73 2.41
C CYS A 102 11.61 -2.65 1.86
N LYS A 103 11.08 -1.46 1.53
CA LYS A 103 11.87 -0.31 1.08
C LYS A 103 12.84 0.20 2.13
N LYS A 104 12.37 0.35 3.37
CA LYS A 104 13.17 0.86 4.48
C LYS A 104 14.27 -0.11 4.89
N ILE A 105 13.97 -1.40 4.93
CA ILE A 105 14.94 -2.46 5.28
C ILE A 105 15.79 -2.91 4.09
N LYS A 106 15.54 -2.36 2.89
CA LYS A 106 16.25 -2.71 1.64
C LYS A 106 16.31 -4.22 1.38
N GLY A 107 15.18 -4.90 1.56
CA GLY A 107 15.05 -6.35 1.33
C GLY A 107 15.59 -7.25 2.45
N LYS A 108 16.15 -6.70 3.53
CA LYS A 108 16.63 -7.47 4.71
C LYS A 108 15.47 -7.88 5.64
N VAL A 109 14.61 -8.76 5.15
CA VAL A 109 13.44 -9.28 5.88
C VAL A 109 13.84 -10.30 6.95
N PHE A 110 13.06 -10.40 8.03
CA PHE A 110 13.43 -11.20 9.21
C PHE A 110 13.52 -12.71 8.94
N TRP A 111 12.79 -13.22 7.93
CA TRP A 111 12.75 -14.65 7.61
C TRP A 111 13.96 -15.13 6.81
N LEU A 112 14.85 -14.23 6.38
CA LEU A 112 16.07 -14.60 5.65
C LEU A 112 16.98 -15.55 6.44
N GLN A 113 16.89 -15.52 7.78
CA GLN A 113 17.57 -16.48 8.65
C GLN A 113 17.22 -17.95 8.35
N TYR A 114 16.06 -18.20 7.71
CA TYR A 114 15.62 -19.55 7.36
C TYR A 114 16.02 -19.97 5.94
N THR A 115 16.35 -19.01 5.05
CA THR A 115 16.76 -19.31 3.66
C THR A 115 18.27 -19.26 3.45
N GLY A 116 19.01 -18.63 4.38
CA GLY A 116 20.45 -18.44 4.29
C GLY A 116 20.88 -17.30 3.36
N ASP A 117 19.93 -16.50 2.86
CA ASP A 117 20.22 -15.31 2.06
C ASP A 117 20.51 -14.10 2.95
N ASP A 118 21.36 -13.16 2.51
CA ASP A 118 21.57 -11.89 3.22
C ASP A 118 20.50 -10.83 2.88
N ILE A 119 19.86 -10.97 1.71
CA ILE A 119 18.88 -10.04 1.15
C ILE A 119 17.85 -10.84 0.36
N CYS A 120 16.57 -10.46 0.45
CA CYS A 120 15.50 -11.05 -0.35
C CYS A 120 15.88 -11.18 -1.84
N PRO A 121 15.86 -12.40 -2.43
CA PRO A 121 16.28 -12.62 -3.81
C PRO A 121 15.51 -11.79 -4.84
N ILE A 122 14.20 -11.57 -4.63
CA ILE A 122 13.37 -10.74 -5.51
C ILE A 122 13.80 -9.27 -5.43
N TRP A 123 14.06 -8.78 -4.22
CA TRP A 123 14.54 -7.41 -4.00
C TRP A 123 15.89 -7.19 -4.69
N LYS A 124 16.85 -8.10 -4.46
CA LYS A 124 18.17 -8.08 -5.07
C LYS A 124 18.07 -8.08 -6.60
N CYS A 125 17.32 -9.03 -7.16
CA CYS A 125 17.10 -9.15 -8.60
C CYS A 125 16.54 -7.85 -9.21
N CYS A 126 15.51 -7.24 -8.62
CA CYS A 126 14.98 -5.98 -9.14
C CYS A 126 16.01 -4.85 -9.09
N LYS A 127 16.82 -4.75 -8.03
CA LYS A 127 17.88 -3.73 -7.94
C LYS A 127 18.98 -3.95 -8.96
N ASP A 128 19.45 -5.18 -9.13
CA ASP A 128 20.48 -5.52 -10.11
C ASP A 128 20.01 -5.24 -11.55
N GLN A 129 18.73 -5.50 -11.82
CA GLN A 129 18.09 -5.22 -13.11
C GLN A 129 17.60 -3.78 -13.27
N LYS A 130 17.88 -2.89 -12.30
CA LYS A 130 17.43 -1.49 -12.27
C LYS A 130 15.90 -1.32 -12.45
N ARG A 131 15.13 -2.24 -11.88
CA ARG A 131 13.65 -2.24 -11.86
C ARG A 131 13.14 -1.85 -10.48
N ASN A 132 11.99 -1.19 -10.45
CA ASN A 132 11.27 -0.90 -9.21
C ASN A 132 10.58 -2.15 -8.64
N ASN A 133 10.04 -2.98 -9.53
CA ASN A 133 9.30 -4.19 -9.17
C ASN A 133 9.32 -5.23 -10.30
N CYS A 134 8.69 -6.38 -10.05
CA CYS A 134 8.64 -7.50 -10.99
C CYS A 134 7.61 -7.37 -12.13
N GLY A 135 6.65 -6.45 -12.09
CA GLY A 135 5.51 -6.49 -13.01
C GLY A 135 5.83 -6.14 -14.48
N GLY A 136 7.00 -5.53 -14.76
CA GLY A 136 7.54 -5.39 -16.12
C GLY A 136 8.53 -6.50 -16.52
N CYS A 137 8.69 -7.56 -15.72
CA CYS A 137 9.63 -8.63 -16.01
C CYS A 137 8.99 -9.67 -16.95
N PRO A 138 9.63 -10.01 -18.09
CA PRO A 138 9.07 -11.00 -19.02
C PRO A 138 9.05 -12.43 -18.46
N ARG A 139 9.74 -12.66 -17.33
CA ARG A 139 9.76 -13.95 -16.64
C ARG A 139 8.82 -13.98 -15.43
N PHE A 140 8.09 -12.91 -15.13
CA PHE A 140 7.22 -12.85 -13.94
C PHE A 140 5.88 -13.59 -14.20
N PRO A 141 5.41 -14.43 -13.26
CA PRO A 141 6.09 -14.92 -12.05
C PRO A 141 7.20 -15.94 -12.36
N CYS A 142 8.38 -15.75 -11.77
CA CYS A 142 9.55 -16.62 -11.99
C CYS A 142 9.83 -17.52 -10.79
N SER A 143 10.90 -18.32 -10.86
CA SER A 143 11.33 -19.24 -9.79
C SER A 143 11.66 -18.58 -8.44
N HIS A 144 11.82 -17.26 -8.38
CA HIS A 144 11.95 -16.56 -7.09
C HIS A 144 10.64 -16.50 -6.28
N PHE A 145 9.48 -16.73 -6.90
CA PHE A 145 8.18 -16.79 -6.24
C PHE A 145 7.90 -18.22 -5.77
N VAL A 146 8.48 -18.55 -4.62
CA VAL A 146 8.31 -19.87 -3.99
C VAL A 146 7.10 -19.88 -3.06
N ASN A 147 6.47 -21.04 -2.93
CA ASN A 147 5.36 -21.25 -2.01
C ASN A 147 5.86 -21.30 -0.56
N ASP A 148 5.07 -20.72 0.33
CA ASP A 148 5.23 -20.91 1.76
C ASP A 148 4.62 -22.26 2.16
N SER A 149 5.48 -23.19 2.59
CA SER A 149 5.07 -24.56 2.98
C SER A 149 4.27 -24.59 4.28
N SER A 150 4.21 -23.49 5.04
CA SER A 150 3.44 -23.41 6.29
C SER A 150 1.95 -23.12 6.05
N ILE A 151 1.56 -22.80 4.82
CA ILE A 151 0.17 -22.51 4.43
C ILE A 151 -0.30 -23.41 3.28
N SER A 152 -1.61 -23.49 3.08
CA SER A 152 -2.19 -24.31 2.02
C SER A 152 -1.79 -23.81 0.62
N LYS A 153 -1.81 -24.73 -0.36
CA LYS A 153 -1.58 -24.41 -1.77
C LYS A 153 -2.55 -23.34 -2.28
N GLU A 154 -3.84 -23.47 -1.93
CA GLU A 154 -4.87 -22.48 -2.28
C GLU A 154 -4.55 -21.09 -1.72
N LYS A 155 -4.03 -21.02 -0.48
CA LYS A 155 -3.62 -19.75 0.12
C LYS A 155 -2.41 -19.15 -0.57
N ASN A 156 -1.41 -19.97 -0.94
CA ASN A 156 -0.28 -19.54 -1.75
C ASN A 156 -0.73 -18.96 -3.10
N GLU A 157 -1.64 -19.65 -3.80
CA GLU A 157 -2.19 -19.19 -5.09
C GLU A 157 -2.93 -17.86 -4.95
N LYS A 158 -3.77 -17.70 -3.91
CA LYS A 158 -4.45 -16.43 -3.62
C LYS A 158 -3.48 -15.30 -3.30
N ASN A 159 -2.44 -15.57 -2.52
CA ASN A 159 -1.40 -14.58 -2.20
C ASN A 159 -0.62 -14.17 -3.46
N LEU A 160 -0.24 -15.13 -4.31
CA LEU A 160 0.44 -14.87 -5.57
C LEU A 160 -0.44 -14.04 -6.51
N LYS A 161 -1.73 -14.40 -6.65
CA LYS A 161 -2.69 -13.62 -7.43
C LYS A 161 -2.78 -12.17 -6.93
N LYS A 162 -2.90 -11.96 -5.62
CA LYS A 162 -2.93 -10.61 -5.03
C LYS A 162 -1.64 -9.83 -5.33
N MET A 163 -0.48 -10.48 -5.27
CA MET A 163 0.80 -9.85 -5.63
C MET A 163 0.86 -9.46 -7.11
N ILE A 164 0.35 -10.31 -8.01
CA ILE A 164 0.24 -10.01 -9.45
C ILE A 164 -0.70 -8.83 -9.67
N ASP A 165 -1.90 -8.86 -9.10
CA ASP A 165 -2.90 -7.80 -9.25
C ASP A 165 -2.34 -6.44 -8.76
N ASN A 166 -1.67 -6.43 -7.59
CA ASN A 166 -0.98 -5.25 -7.08
C ASN A 166 0.12 -4.72 -8.01
N LEU A 167 0.82 -5.58 -8.75
CA LEU A 167 1.87 -5.14 -9.68
C LEU A 167 1.28 -4.62 -10.99
N SER A 168 0.15 -5.16 -11.43
CA SER A 168 -0.56 -4.72 -12.63
C SER A 168 -1.15 -3.32 -12.45
N GLU A 169 -1.73 -3.01 -11.28
CA GLU A 169 -2.25 -1.68 -10.95
C GLU A 169 -1.19 -0.57 -10.97
N PHE A 170 0.09 -0.91 -10.72
CA PHE A 170 1.18 0.06 -10.55
C PHE A 170 2.12 0.18 -11.76
N ASN A 171 1.92 -0.62 -12.80
CA ASN A 171 2.70 -0.56 -14.05
C ASN A 171 1.87 -0.03 -15.23
N GLN A 172 0.66 0.49 -14.97
CA GLN A 172 -0.13 1.32 -15.88
C GLN A 172 0.22 2.79 -15.68
#